data_AF-A0A137QYH0-F1
#
_entry.id   AF-A0A137QYH0-F1
#
_cell.length_a   1.000
_cell.length_b   1.000
_cell.length_c   1.000
_cell.angle_alpha   90.00
_cell.angle_beta   90.00
_cell.angle_gamma   90.00
#
_symmetry.space_group_name_H-M   'P 1'
#
loop_
_entity.id
_entity.type
_entity.pdbx_description
1 polymer ?
#
loop_
_entity_poly.entity_id
_entity_poly.type
_entity_poly.pdbx_seq_one_letter_code
_entity_poly.pdbx_strand_id
1 'polypeptide(L)'
;MSSQVGGGSLLIAWQLSGKKALIIGGGEIASQRVDSILVTDAHITVMSPFPGLHPRTQNFIVKYPTRITYLNKSYRYDPEDLELLKYDMVLTALDDFELSQSIYHGFNEWEWTKVGKFGEGEDPAGVIRE
;
A
#
# COMPACT_ATOMS: atom_id res chain seq x y z
N MET A 1 16.42 32.00 18.76
CA MET A 1 16.28 30.59 19.19
C MET A 1 15.13 29.99 18.40
N SER A 2 15.37 29.14 17.40
CA SER A 2 14.28 28.43 16.73
C SER A 2 13.82 27.28 17.61
N SER A 3 12.64 27.38 18.19
CA SER A 3 11.98 26.22 18.80
C SER A 3 11.58 25.30 17.68
N GLN A 4 12.36 24.24 17.45
CA GLN A 4 12.04 23.21 16.47
C GLN A 4 10.82 22.44 16.99
N VAL A 5 9.62 22.82 16.54
CA VAL A 5 8.40 22.04 16.75
C VAL A 5 8.56 20.77 15.92
N GLY A 6 8.66 19.60 16.54
CA GLY A 6 8.81 18.34 15.79
C GLY A 6 9.20 17.14 16.65
N GLY A 7 9.15 15.95 16.04
CA GLY A 7 9.61 14.68 16.63
C GLY A 7 8.54 13.84 17.34
N GLY A 8 7.33 14.36 17.56
CA GLY A 8 6.23 13.62 18.15
C GLY A 8 5.37 12.86 17.13
N SER A 9 4.75 11.76 17.55
CA SER A 9 3.74 11.04 16.76
C SER A 9 2.34 11.55 17.09
N LEU A 10 1.52 11.79 16.06
CA LEU A 10 0.08 11.98 16.21
C LEU A 10 -0.60 10.61 16.17
N LEU A 11 -1.22 10.20 17.27
CA LEU A 11 -2.02 8.98 17.29
C LEU A 11 -3.38 9.24 16.64
N ILE A 12 -3.69 8.46 15.60
CA ILE A 12 -4.98 8.49 14.90
C ILE A 12 -5.71 7.17 15.15
N ALA A 13 -6.97 7.26 15.56
CA ALA A 13 -7.89 6.14 15.54
C ALA A 13 -8.66 6.17 14.21
N TRP A 14 -8.23 5.34 13.25
CA TRP A 14 -8.82 5.33 11.92
C TRP A 14 -9.92 4.26 11.80
N GLN A 15 -11.13 4.69 11.42
CA GLN A 15 -12.24 3.79 11.14
C GLN A 15 -12.09 3.15 9.75
N LEU A 16 -11.87 1.83 9.72
CA LEU A 16 -11.66 1.04 8.50
C LEU A 16 -12.90 0.29 8.02
N SER A 17 -14.04 0.40 8.71
CA SER A 17 -15.29 -0.24 8.29
C SER A 17 -15.66 0.12 6.84
N GLY A 18 -15.80 -0.90 5.99
CA GLY A 18 -16.13 -0.75 4.56
C GLY A 18 -14.99 -0.26 3.67
N LYS A 19 -13.81 0.03 4.24
CA LYS A 19 -12.61 0.45 3.48
C LYS A 19 -11.88 -0.73 2.88
N LYS A 20 -11.07 -0.48 1.85
CA LYS A 20 -10.24 -1.48 1.18
C LYS A 20 -8.81 -1.41 1.69
N ALA A 21 -8.34 -2.49 2.30
CA ALA A 21 -6.97 -2.64 2.77
C ALA A 21 -6.22 -3.69 1.95
N LEU A 22 -5.08 -3.32 1.37
CA LEU A 22 -4.17 -4.25 0.71
C LEU A 22 -3.04 -4.63 1.65
N ILE A 23 -2.76 -5.93 1.76
CA ILE A 23 -1.61 -6.49 2.44
C ILE A 23 -0.73 -7.18 1.40
N ILE A 24 0.49 -6.70 1.23
CA ILE A 24 1.49 -7.27 0.33
C ILE A 24 2.40 -8.18 1.16
N GLY A 25 2.27 -9.48 0.96
CA GLY A 25 2.94 -10.53 1.73
C GLY A 25 1.96 -11.61 2.18
N GLY A 26 2.45 -12.86 2.26
CA GLY A 26 1.66 -14.03 2.69
C GLY A 26 2.18 -14.70 3.97
N GLY A 27 3.34 -14.28 4.48
CA GLY A 27 4.07 -14.90 5.58
C GLY A 27 3.45 -14.69 6.97
N GLU A 28 4.23 -14.98 8.01
CA GLU A 28 3.79 -14.85 9.41
C GLU A 28 3.42 -13.40 9.75
N ILE A 29 4.23 -12.42 9.33
CA ILE A 29 3.97 -10.99 9.55
C ILE A 29 2.65 -10.55 8.90
N ALA A 30 2.38 -11.01 7.67
CA ALA A 30 1.12 -10.71 6.98
C ALA A 30 -0.08 -11.26 7.75
N SER A 31 0.04 -12.46 8.34
CA SER A 31 -1.04 -13.07 9.11
C SER A 31 -1.46 -12.22 10.33
N GLN A 32 -0.49 -11.53 10.97
CA GLN A 32 -0.75 -10.63 12.09
C GLN A 32 -1.45 -9.34 11.64
N ARG A 33 -1.14 -8.85 10.43
CA ARG A 33 -1.83 -7.69 9.85
C ARG A 33 -3.26 -8.02 9.45
N VAL A 34 -3.49 -9.20 8.87
CA VAL A 34 -4.83 -9.72 8.58
C VAL A 34 -5.67 -9.76 9.86
N ASP A 35 -5.14 -10.38 10.93
CA ASP A 35 -5.81 -10.49 12.23
C ASP A 35 -6.20 -9.11 12.80
N SER A 36 -5.26 -8.16 12.75
CA SER A 36 -5.45 -6.79 13.26
C SER A 36 -6.51 -5.99 12.47
N ILE A 37 -6.60 -6.20 11.16
CA ILE A 37 -7.53 -5.46 10.29
C ILE A 37 -8.90 -6.15 10.25
N LEU A 38 -8.96 -7.47 10.38
CA LEU A 38 -10.20 -8.23 10.22
C LEU A 38 -11.30 -7.77 11.18
N VAL A 39 -10.91 -7.38 12.40
CA VAL A 39 -11.82 -6.85 13.46
C VAL A 39 -12.42 -5.47 13.15
N THR A 40 -11.96 -4.79 12.10
CA THR A 40 -12.34 -3.39 11.79
C THR A 40 -13.41 -3.25 10.71
N ASP A 41 -13.99 -4.36 10.26
CA ASP A 41 -14.97 -4.36 9.16
C ASP A 41 -14.44 -3.92 7.77
N ALA A 42 -13.12 -3.88 7.58
CA ALA A 42 -12.50 -3.63 6.29
C ALA A 42 -12.61 -4.82 5.31
N HIS A 43 -12.56 -4.52 4.01
CA HIS A 43 -12.33 -5.48 2.95
C HIS A 43 -10.82 -5.64 2.73
N ILE A 44 -10.30 -6.82 3.00
CA ILE A 44 -8.88 -7.13 2.93
C ILE A 44 -8.59 -7.77 1.57
N THR A 45 -7.53 -7.33 0.91
CA THR A 45 -6.89 -8.08 -0.17
C THR A 45 -5.50 -8.51 0.30
N VAL A 46 -5.19 -9.80 0.17
CA VAL A 46 -3.85 -10.34 0.41
C VAL A 46 -3.20 -10.63 -0.93
N MET A 47 -2.07 -10.00 -1.21
CA MET A 47 -1.27 -10.23 -2.41
C MET A 47 0.01 -10.98 -2.03
N SER A 48 0.17 -12.20 -2.54
CA SER A 48 1.36 -13.02 -2.30
C SER A 48 1.43 -14.14 -3.33
N PRO A 49 2.63 -14.60 -3.74
CA PRO A 49 2.79 -15.90 -4.36
C PRO A 49 2.22 -16.99 -3.44
N PHE A 50 1.58 -17.99 -4.03
CA PHE A 50 1.10 -19.16 -3.31
C PHE A 50 2.25 -19.92 -2.60
N PRO A 51 3.42 -20.15 -3.23
CA PRO A 51 4.60 -20.63 -2.53
C PRO A 51 5.11 -19.51 -1.61
N GLY A 52 4.75 -19.58 -0.33
CA GLY A 52 5.05 -18.52 0.64
C GLY A 52 3.86 -18.11 1.50
N LEU A 53 2.65 -18.61 1.21
CA LEU A 53 1.50 -18.37 2.08
C LEU A 53 1.62 -19.15 3.39
N HIS A 54 1.69 -18.43 4.50
CA HIS A 54 1.68 -19.02 5.83
C HIS A 54 0.34 -19.74 6.11
N PRO A 55 0.32 -20.90 6.79
CA PRO A 55 -0.92 -21.64 7.05
C PRO A 55 -2.02 -20.81 7.74
N ARG A 56 -1.61 -19.88 8.62
CA ARG A 56 -2.56 -18.96 9.28
C ARG A 56 -3.22 -18.01 8.29
N THR A 57 -2.45 -17.44 7.36
CA THR A 57 -2.96 -16.59 6.27
C THR A 57 -3.91 -17.37 5.36
N GLN A 58 -3.56 -18.61 4.99
CA GLN A 58 -4.43 -19.50 4.21
C GLN A 58 -5.77 -19.75 4.91
N ASN A 59 -5.72 -20.05 6.21
CA ASN A 59 -6.92 -20.28 7.01
C ASN A 59 -7.84 -19.04 7.04
N PHE A 60 -7.28 -17.84 7.22
CA PHE A 60 -8.07 -16.60 7.15
C PHE A 60 -8.78 -16.44 5.80
N ILE A 61 -8.08 -16.63 4.68
CA ILE A 61 -8.64 -16.52 3.33
C ILE A 61 -9.83 -17.48 3.16
N VAL A 62 -9.67 -18.73 3.59
CA VAL A 62 -10.73 -19.76 3.48
C VAL A 62 -11.91 -19.46 4.41
N LYS A 63 -11.63 -18.97 5.63
CA LYS A 63 -12.65 -18.74 6.66
C LYS A 63 -13.49 -17.49 6.40
N TYR A 64 -12.93 -16.48 5.73
CA TYR A 64 -13.58 -15.18 5.51
C TYR A 64 -13.64 -14.78 4.02
N PRO A 65 -14.21 -15.61 3.13
CA PRO A 65 -14.13 -15.41 1.68
C PRO A 65 -14.90 -14.18 1.17
N THR A 66 -15.84 -13.65 1.95
CA THR A 66 -16.59 -12.42 1.62
C THR A 66 -15.85 -11.14 2.03
N ARG A 67 -14.83 -11.27 2.88
CA ARG A 67 -14.09 -10.15 3.47
C ARG A 67 -12.63 -10.13 3.06
N ILE A 68 -12.09 -11.28 2.65
CA ILE A 68 -10.69 -11.44 2.25
C ILE A 68 -10.62 -11.96 0.81
N THR A 69 -10.03 -11.14 -0.06
CA THR A 69 -9.68 -11.51 -1.44
C THR A 69 -8.22 -11.93 -1.48
N TYR A 70 -7.90 -13.07 -2.10
CA TYR A 70 -6.53 -13.49 -2.31
C TYR A 70 -6.09 -13.29 -3.76
N LEU A 71 -4.97 -12.59 -3.95
CA LEU A 71 -4.32 -12.39 -5.24
C LEU A 71 -3.00 -13.16 -5.27
N ASN A 72 -3.00 -14.28 -6.00
CA ASN A 72 -1.79 -15.06 -6.27
C ASN A 72 -0.90 -14.34 -7.30
N LYS A 73 -0.18 -13.31 -6.87
CA LYS A 73 0.70 -12.47 -7.71
C LYS A 73 2.10 -12.39 -7.08
N SER A 74 3.12 -12.29 -7.93
CA SER A 74 4.47 -11.92 -7.48
C SER A 74 4.52 -10.49 -6.97
N TYR A 75 5.42 -10.19 -6.05
CA TYR A 75 5.61 -8.85 -5.47
C TYR A 75 6.23 -7.81 -6.43
N ARG A 76 6.44 -8.17 -7.70
CA ARG A 76 6.98 -7.24 -8.70
C ARG A 76 5.96 -6.15 -8.94
N TYR A 77 6.38 -4.91 -8.73
CA TYR A 77 5.62 -3.73 -9.10
C TYR A 77 5.44 -3.71 -10.62
N ASP A 78 4.19 -3.65 -11.06
CA ASP A 78 3.83 -3.38 -12.45
C ASP A 78 3.23 -1.97 -12.49
N PRO A 79 3.86 -1.02 -13.19
CA PRO A 79 3.35 0.34 -13.30
C PRO A 79 1.94 0.39 -13.91
N GLU A 80 1.56 -0.59 -14.72
CA GLU A 80 0.21 -0.66 -15.29
C GLU A 80 -0.85 -1.22 -14.32
N ASP A 81 -0.44 -1.73 -13.14
CA ASP A 81 -1.34 -2.27 -12.12
C ASP A 81 -2.01 -1.14 -11.31
N LEU A 82 -2.90 -0.40 -11.99
CA LEU A 82 -3.73 0.68 -11.44
C LEU A 82 -4.69 0.20 -10.33
N GLU A 83 -4.81 -1.10 -10.09
CA GLU A 83 -5.63 -1.65 -9.00
C GLU A 83 -5.13 -1.22 -7.62
N LEU A 84 -3.83 -0.98 -7.48
CA LEU A 84 -3.22 -0.52 -6.22
C LEU A 84 -3.75 0.84 -5.77
N LEU A 85 -4.19 1.69 -6.72
CA LEU A 85 -4.77 3.01 -6.44
C LEU A 85 -6.20 2.95 -5.88
N LYS A 86 -6.82 1.77 -5.83
CA LYS A 86 -8.21 1.59 -5.35
C LYS A 86 -8.31 1.25 -3.87
N TYR A 87 -7.17 1.13 -3.18
CA TYR A 87 -7.11 0.78 -1.76
C TYR A 87 -7.00 2.04 -0.91
N ASP A 88 -7.75 2.10 0.19
CA ASP A 88 -7.62 3.16 1.19
C ASP A 88 -6.29 3.04 1.96
N MET A 89 -5.80 1.80 2.13
CA MET A 89 -4.59 1.51 2.90
C MET A 89 -3.80 0.38 2.23
N VAL A 90 -2.48 0.54 2.15
CA VAL A 90 -1.55 -0.50 1.66
C VAL A 90 -0.52 -0.77 2.75
N LEU A 91 -0.34 -2.04 3.12
CA LEU A 91 0.66 -2.49 4.09
C LEU A 91 1.60 -3.49 3.42
N THR A 92 2.90 -3.21 3.45
CA THR A 92 3.93 -4.21 3.13
C THR A 92 4.23 -5.04 4.39
N ALA A 93 4.20 -6.36 4.23
CA ALA A 93 4.40 -7.32 5.30
C ALA A 93 5.29 -8.47 4.80
N LEU A 94 6.44 -8.07 4.26
CA LEU A 94 7.46 -8.96 3.71
C LEU A 94 8.61 -9.10 4.70
N ASP A 95 9.24 -10.27 4.72
CA ASP A 95 10.43 -10.53 5.54
C ASP A 95 11.71 -9.95 4.91
N ASP A 96 11.64 -9.57 3.63
CA ASP A 96 12.73 -8.94 2.87
C ASP A 96 12.60 -7.41 2.91
N PHE A 97 13.57 -6.77 3.57
CA PHE A 97 13.64 -5.33 3.72
C PHE A 97 13.90 -4.61 2.39
N GLU A 98 14.80 -5.11 1.56
CA GLU A 98 15.14 -4.48 0.27
C GLU A 98 13.94 -4.54 -0.67
N LEU A 99 13.24 -5.67 -0.70
CA LEU A 99 12.01 -5.81 -1.47
C LEU A 99 10.92 -4.86 -0.96
N SER A 100 10.74 -4.75 0.37
CA SER A 100 9.78 -3.81 0.96
C SER A 100 10.09 -2.35 0.59
N GLN A 101 11.36 -1.97 0.60
CA GLN A 101 11.81 -0.63 0.24
C GLN A 101 11.62 -0.35 -1.25
N SER A 102 11.85 -1.34 -2.12
CA SER A 102 11.62 -1.21 -3.56
C SER A 102 10.14 -0.98 -3.90
N ILE A 103 9.23 -1.68 -3.19
CA ILE A 103 7.79 -1.49 -3.35
C ILE A 103 7.38 -0.08 -2.90
N TYR A 104 7.90 0.37 -1.75
CA TYR A 104 7.64 1.73 -1.26
C TYR A 104 8.09 2.81 -2.25
N HIS A 105 9.32 2.72 -2.77
CA HIS A 105 9.84 3.69 -3.75
C HIS A 105 9.04 3.67 -5.05
N GLY A 106 8.66 2.48 -5.55
CA GLY A 106 7.79 2.35 -6.71
C GLY A 106 6.43 3.05 -6.51
N PHE A 107 5.83 2.93 -5.32
CA PHE A 107 4.60 3.66 -4.98
C PHE A 107 4.79 5.18 -4.95
N ASN A 108 5.86 5.66 -4.32
CA ASN A 108 6.11 7.10 -4.22
C ASN A 108 6.42 7.74 -5.56
N GLU A 109 7.37 7.20 -6.34
CA GLU A 109 7.71 7.71 -7.67
C GLU A 109 6.48 7.76 -8.59
N TRP A 110 5.58 6.79 -8.43
CA TRP A 110 4.30 6.75 -9.13
C TRP A 110 3.32 7.85 -8.68
N GLU A 111 3.16 8.10 -7.38
CA GLU A 111 2.37 9.25 -6.92
C GLU A 111 2.92 10.57 -7.46
N TRP A 112 4.24 10.77 -7.45
CA TRP A 112 4.87 11.98 -7.98
C TRP A 112 4.66 12.17 -9.48
N THR A 113 4.78 11.11 -10.28
CA THR A 113 4.48 11.18 -11.73
C THR A 113 3.00 11.49 -12.03
N LYS A 114 2.08 11.12 -11.12
CA LYS A 114 0.66 11.43 -11.23
C LYS A 114 0.34 12.88 -10.81
N VAL A 115 0.96 13.38 -9.74
CA VAL A 115 0.83 14.78 -9.29
C VAL A 115 1.52 15.74 -10.27
N GLY A 116 2.64 15.32 -10.86
CA GLY A 116 3.42 16.09 -11.84
C GLY A 116 2.75 16.33 -13.19
N LYS A 117 1.55 15.79 -13.45
CA LYS A 117 0.75 16.09 -14.65
C LYS A 117 -0.27 17.22 -14.45
N PHE A 118 -0.41 17.76 -13.24
CA PHE A 118 -1.15 18.98 -12.93
C PHE A 118 -0.17 20.11 -12.62
N GLY A 119 0.56 20.59 -13.63
CA GLY A 119 1.49 21.72 -13.41
C GLY A 119 2.43 22.08 -14.54
N GLU A 120 2.60 21.24 -15.57
CA GLU A 120 3.36 21.63 -16.76
C GLU A 120 2.42 22.08 -17.88
N GLY A 121 1.84 23.27 -17.68
CA GLY A 121 1.30 24.08 -18.76
C GLY A 121 2.27 25.23 -19.04
N GLU A 122 2.91 25.16 -20.21
CA GLU A 122 3.46 26.28 -21.02
C GLU A 122 4.54 27.16 -20.34
N ASP A 123 5.80 27.18 -20.81
CA ASP A 123 6.18 27.73 -22.12
C ASP A 123 7.56 27.18 -22.59
N PRO A 124 7.67 26.62 -23.81
CA PRO A 124 8.93 26.40 -24.50
C PRO A 124 9.28 27.65 -25.32
N ALA A 125 10.16 28.51 -24.79
CA ALA A 125 10.77 29.64 -25.51
C ALA A 125 9.82 30.77 -25.98
N GLY A 126 9.29 31.55 -25.04
CA GLY A 126 8.77 32.90 -25.27
C GLY A 126 9.69 33.99 -24.73
N VAL A 127 10.73 34.37 -25.49
CA VAL A 127 11.40 35.66 -25.31
C VAL A 127 10.39 36.77 -25.59
N ILE A 128 10.00 37.56 -24.57
CA ILE A 128 9.72 38.99 -24.74
C ILE A 128 10.35 39.75 -23.56
N ARG A 129 11.20 40.71 -23.93
CA ARG A 129 11.92 41.66 -23.08
C ARG A 129 10.94 42.64 -22.42
N GLU A 130 11.24 43.10 -21.21
CA GLU A 130 11.73 44.46 -20.90
C GLU A 130 12.63 44.42 -19.66
#